data_AF-A0A1J4Q7V9-F1
#
_entry.id   AF-A0A1J4Q7V9-F1
#
_cell.length_a   1.000
_cell.length_b   1.000
_cell.length_c   1.000
_cell.angle_alpha   90.00
_cell.angle_beta   90.00
_cell.angle_gamma   90.00
#
_symmetry.space_group_name_H-M   'P 1'
#
loop_
_entity.id
_entity.type
_entity.pdbx_description
1 polymer ?
#
loop_
_entity_poly.entity_id
_entity_poly.type
_entity_poly.pdbx_seq_one_letter_code
_entity_poly.pdbx_strand_id
1 'polypeptide(L)'
;MTEQGVRWTADQVLALAPDATSRKAAGRLGTAGPWSEAGSGKESVWGLCKGGGSRPYRTVVDLTGPAYGCSCPSRKFPCKHALGLLLLWAGDGGSVPARAEPPDWAGQWLAGRRERVRDERPGGGPGAAAADPEAARRRAERRAERVTAGATELERRLADLLRGGLAAAEQAGYGLWEETAARMVDAQAPGLAARVRELGSIPASGAGWPARLLEECALVHLLDQGWLRRDLLPEPLAATVRSRLGLPAPANGPPERDRWLVLARYDTADAKLTTRRIWLYGAASHRIRLLLSYGAGGRAPELSLPVGLALDAELSVYPGAGQLRAALGERFAAPAPAGPCPPGVTTAEAVARYGTALRADPWLESVPAVLERVVPVPDAERWQLADADADSALPLTRSARSRPGLWRLLALSGGAPVTVFGECGHRGFTPLTAWPEGGGEAVPLC
;
A
#
# COMPACT_ATOMS: atom_id res chain seq x y z
N MET A 1 -36.55 -11.56 -0.73
CA MET A 1 -35.43 -10.86 -0.07
C MET A 1 -34.67 -10.13 -1.14
N THR A 2 -34.83 -8.81 -1.22
CA THR A 2 -34.20 -7.97 -2.25
C THR A 2 -32.69 -8.02 -2.09
N GLU A 3 -31.97 -8.24 -3.19
CA GLU A 3 -30.51 -8.19 -3.31
C GLU A 3 -30.00 -6.76 -3.02
N GLN A 4 -30.09 -6.31 -1.78
CA GLN A 4 -29.39 -5.11 -1.33
C GLN A 4 -27.93 -5.50 -1.15
N GLY A 5 -27.08 -5.06 -2.08
CA GLY A 5 -25.63 -5.08 -1.87
C GLY A 5 -25.31 -4.38 -0.55
N VAL A 6 -24.46 -4.98 0.28
CA VAL A 6 -24.20 -4.45 1.62
C VAL A 6 -23.55 -3.07 1.53
N ARG A 7 -24.13 -2.11 2.26
CA ARG A 7 -23.66 -0.72 2.30
C ARG A 7 -22.33 -0.62 3.04
N TRP A 8 -21.49 0.32 2.63
CA TRP A 8 -20.25 0.62 3.36
C TRP A 8 -20.56 1.37 4.65
N THR A 9 -19.68 1.20 5.65
CA THR A 9 -19.78 1.97 6.90
C THR A 9 -19.30 3.40 6.69
N ALA A 10 -19.76 4.32 7.53
CA ALA A 10 -19.31 5.72 7.46
C ALA A 10 -17.79 5.82 7.59
N ASP A 11 -17.17 5.01 8.46
CA ASP A 11 -15.72 4.98 8.65
C ASP A 11 -14.98 4.47 7.41
N GLN A 12 -15.50 3.44 6.73
CA GLN A 12 -14.96 2.98 5.45
C GLN A 12 -14.96 4.09 4.41
N VAL A 13 -16.02 4.90 4.33
CA VAL A 13 -16.11 6.05 3.41
C VAL A 13 -15.14 7.16 3.80
N LEU A 14 -15.10 7.56 5.07
CA LEU A 14 -14.23 8.65 5.56
C LEU A 14 -12.75 8.31 5.43
N ALA A 15 -12.40 7.03 5.46
CA ALA A 15 -11.05 6.56 5.20
C ALA A 15 -10.60 6.83 3.75
N LEU A 16 -11.51 6.96 2.78
CA LEU A 16 -11.20 7.25 1.37
C LEU A 16 -10.79 8.70 1.13
N ALA A 17 -11.01 9.58 2.11
CA ALA A 17 -10.79 11.01 1.95
C ALA A 17 -9.30 11.32 1.69
N PRO A 18 -8.98 12.14 0.67
CA PRO A 18 -7.60 12.46 0.33
C PRO A 18 -6.91 13.37 1.36
N ASP A 19 -7.69 14.10 2.18
CA ASP A 19 -7.21 14.90 3.30
C ASP A 19 -8.32 15.19 4.32
N ALA A 20 -7.92 15.69 5.49
CA ALA A 20 -8.82 16.04 6.59
C ALA A 20 -9.86 17.12 6.21
N THR A 21 -9.48 18.09 5.36
CA THR A 21 -10.38 19.15 4.90
C THR A 21 -11.51 18.58 4.04
N SER A 22 -11.18 17.65 3.14
CA SER A 22 -12.14 16.95 2.29
C SER A 22 -13.06 16.06 3.12
N ARG A 23 -12.52 15.37 4.14
CA ARG A 23 -13.29 14.58 5.11
C ARG A 23 -14.33 15.44 5.84
N LYS A 24 -13.92 16.57 6.41
CA LYS A 24 -14.82 17.50 7.12
C LYS A 24 -15.88 18.09 6.19
N ALA A 25 -15.50 18.46 4.97
CA ALA A 25 -16.44 19.01 4.00
C ALA A 25 -17.47 17.97 3.51
N ALA A 26 -17.05 16.71 3.35
CA ALA A 26 -17.92 15.61 2.97
C ALA A 26 -18.99 15.32 4.03
N GLY A 27 -18.63 15.38 5.32
CA GLY A 27 -19.59 15.17 6.42
C GLY A 27 -20.80 16.12 6.37
N ARG A 28 -20.61 17.36 5.89
CA ARG A 28 -21.72 18.32 5.69
C ARG A 28 -22.64 17.96 4.54
N LEU A 29 -22.15 17.18 3.58
CA LEU A 29 -22.89 16.71 2.43
C LEU A 29 -23.45 15.29 2.64
N GLY A 30 -23.15 14.62 3.75
CA GLY A 30 -23.66 13.28 4.08
C GLY A 30 -25.10 13.25 4.57
N THR A 31 -25.92 14.24 4.22
CA THR A 31 -27.33 14.37 4.62
C THR A 31 -28.21 14.53 3.38
N ALA A 32 -29.51 14.21 3.46
CA ALA A 32 -30.39 14.19 2.28
C ALA A 32 -30.59 15.57 1.61
N GLY A 33 -30.63 16.64 2.40
CA GLY A 33 -30.98 18.00 1.94
C GLY A 33 -30.21 18.52 0.70
N PRO A 34 -28.87 18.40 0.61
CA PRO A 34 -28.13 18.85 -0.57
C PRO A 34 -28.29 17.97 -1.82
N TRP A 35 -28.96 16.82 -1.75
CA TRP A 35 -29.04 15.86 -2.85
C TRP A 35 -30.42 15.76 -3.47
N SER A 36 -30.44 15.67 -4.80
CA SER A 36 -31.62 15.29 -5.58
C SER A 36 -31.27 14.15 -6.54
N GLU A 37 -32.29 13.42 -7.01
CA GLU A 37 -32.13 12.28 -7.93
C GLU A 37 -31.06 11.26 -7.50
N ALA A 38 -30.91 11.08 -6.17
CA ALA A 38 -30.01 10.09 -5.63
C ALA A 38 -30.56 8.68 -5.91
N GLY A 39 -29.66 7.75 -6.23
CA GLY A 39 -29.99 6.36 -6.44
C GLY A 39 -28.77 5.46 -6.34
N SER A 40 -29.02 4.18 -6.10
CA SER A 40 -27.99 3.14 -6.10
C SER A 40 -28.40 1.98 -6.98
N GLY A 41 -27.44 1.38 -7.68
CA GLY A 41 -27.57 0.12 -8.38
C GLY A 41 -26.71 -0.95 -7.69
N LYS A 42 -26.58 -2.12 -8.32
CA LYS A 42 -25.79 -3.24 -7.78
C LYS A 42 -24.32 -2.87 -7.49
N GLU A 43 -23.73 -2.03 -8.33
CA GLU A 43 -22.30 -1.69 -8.29
C GLU A 43 -22.04 -0.19 -8.46
N SER A 44 -23.05 0.66 -8.26
CA SER A 44 -22.89 2.09 -8.46
C SER A 44 -23.82 2.92 -7.59
N VAL A 45 -23.40 4.16 -7.32
CA VAL A 45 -24.19 5.15 -6.60
C VAL A 45 -24.12 6.46 -7.38
N TRP A 46 -25.23 7.18 -7.50
CA TRP A 46 -25.28 8.46 -8.19
C TRP A 46 -26.19 9.46 -7.48
N GLY A 47 -26.00 10.74 -7.79
CA GLY A 47 -26.86 11.82 -7.33
C GLY A 47 -26.45 13.19 -7.85
N LEU A 48 -27.36 14.15 -7.74
CA LEU A 48 -27.14 15.55 -8.06
C LEU A 48 -26.94 16.34 -6.76
N CYS A 49 -25.75 16.88 -6.54
CA CYS A 49 -25.48 17.72 -5.37
C CYS A 49 -25.73 19.18 -5.69
N LYS A 50 -26.55 19.87 -4.90
CA LYS A 50 -26.72 21.33 -4.99
C LYS A 50 -25.38 22.02 -4.73
N GLY A 51 -24.91 22.77 -5.72
CA GLY A 51 -23.66 23.53 -5.67
C GLY A 51 -23.89 25.03 -5.42
N GLY A 52 -22.79 25.79 -5.40
CA GLY A 52 -22.85 27.25 -5.32
C GLY A 52 -23.23 27.94 -6.65
N GLY A 53 -23.37 27.18 -7.75
CA GLY A 53 -23.78 27.68 -9.06
C GLY A 53 -25.20 27.24 -9.44
N SER A 54 -25.63 27.62 -10.65
CA SER A 54 -26.99 27.38 -11.16
C SER A 54 -27.28 25.92 -11.55
N ARG A 55 -26.25 25.10 -11.78
CA ARG A 55 -26.39 23.67 -12.12
C ARG A 55 -25.87 22.79 -10.99
N PRO A 56 -26.61 21.75 -10.57
CA PRO A 56 -26.13 20.82 -9.56
C PRO A 56 -24.97 19.97 -10.11
N TYR A 57 -24.07 19.54 -9.22
CA TYR A 57 -22.94 18.69 -9.59
C TYR A 57 -23.42 17.24 -9.75
N ARG A 58 -23.27 16.70 -10.97
CA ARG A 58 -23.49 15.29 -11.28
C ARG A 58 -22.38 14.48 -10.64
N THR A 59 -22.74 13.59 -9.72
CA THR A 59 -21.81 12.76 -8.97
C THR A 59 -22.18 11.30 -9.14
N VAL A 60 -21.24 10.49 -9.62
CA VAL A 60 -21.38 9.04 -9.82
C VAL A 60 -20.18 8.33 -9.21
N VAL A 61 -20.42 7.19 -8.60
CA VAL A 61 -19.42 6.32 -8.01
C VAL A 61 -19.62 4.92 -8.56
N ASP A 62 -18.57 4.34 -9.14
CA ASP A 62 -18.47 2.90 -9.39
C ASP A 62 -17.95 2.25 -8.11
N LEU A 63 -18.61 1.20 -7.61
CA LEU A 63 -18.26 0.53 -6.36
C LEU A 63 -17.27 -0.63 -6.57
N THR A 64 -17.08 -1.15 -7.78
CA THR A 64 -16.22 -2.33 -8.07
C THR A 64 -14.72 -2.08 -7.85
N GLY A 65 -14.33 -0.82 -7.94
CA GLY A 65 -12.94 -0.40 -7.82
C GLY A 65 -12.87 1.09 -7.67
N PRO A 66 -13.20 1.60 -6.48
CA PRO A 66 -14.09 2.72 -6.48
C PRO A 66 -13.48 3.94 -7.09
N ALA A 67 -14.20 4.45 -8.06
CA ALA A 67 -13.83 5.62 -8.79
C ALA A 67 -15.00 6.57 -8.87
N TYR A 68 -14.62 7.82 -9.04
CA TYR A 68 -15.46 8.94 -8.69
C TYR A 68 -15.54 9.85 -9.90
N GLY A 69 -16.73 9.94 -10.49
CA GLY A 69 -17.07 10.95 -11.46
C GLY A 69 -17.80 12.09 -10.76
N CYS A 70 -17.28 13.31 -10.85
CA CYS A 70 -18.00 14.49 -10.35
C CYS A 70 -17.76 15.68 -11.28
N SER A 71 -18.81 16.42 -11.63
CA SER A 71 -18.69 17.62 -12.49
C SER A 71 -18.20 18.88 -11.75
N CYS A 72 -17.72 18.76 -10.51
CA CYS A 72 -17.19 19.88 -9.73
C CYS A 72 -15.74 20.23 -10.14
N PRO A 73 -15.28 21.48 -9.97
CA PRO A 73 -13.93 21.91 -10.37
C PRO A 73 -12.79 21.41 -9.46
N SER A 74 -13.08 20.52 -8.50
CA SER A 74 -12.08 20.04 -7.55
C SER A 74 -11.05 19.14 -8.24
N ARG A 75 -9.77 19.34 -7.92
CA ARG A 75 -8.67 18.45 -8.33
C ARG A 75 -8.41 17.30 -7.34
N LYS A 76 -9.24 17.18 -6.29
CA LYS A 76 -9.13 16.13 -5.27
C LYS A 76 -10.08 14.98 -5.62
N PHE A 77 -9.55 13.76 -5.62
CA PHE A 77 -10.30 12.55 -5.95
C PHE A 77 -10.05 11.49 -4.86
N PRO A 78 -11.10 10.99 -4.18
CA PRO A 78 -12.50 11.43 -4.23
C PRO A 78 -12.69 12.90 -3.76
N CYS A 79 -13.59 13.64 -4.40
CA CYS A 79 -13.94 15.00 -3.97
C CYS A 79 -14.97 14.97 -2.82
N LYS A 80 -15.22 16.12 -2.18
CA LYS A 80 -16.22 16.22 -1.09
C LYS A 80 -17.62 15.74 -1.50
N HIS A 81 -18.01 15.88 -2.77
CA HIS A 81 -19.33 15.44 -3.25
C HIS A 81 -19.40 13.93 -3.40
N ALA A 82 -18.37 13.29 -3.96
CA ALA A 82 -18.29 11.83 -4.04
C ALA A 82 -18.29 11.17 -2.65
N LEU A 83 -17.52 11.72 -1.71
CA LEU A 83 -17.53 11.28 -0.31
C LEU A 83 -18.89 11.53 0.35
N GLY A 84 -19.50 12.70 0.13
CA GLY A 84 -20.82 13.04 0.67
C GLY A 84 -21.92 12.10 0.17
N LEU A 85 -21.90 11.74 -1.12
CA LEU A 85 -22.85 10.78 -1.70
C LEU A 85 -22.70 9.39 -1.08
N LEU A 86 -21.45 8.93 -0.89
CA LEU A 86 -21.17 7.65 -0.24
C LEU A 86 -21.58 7.66 1.24
N LEU A 87 -21.39 8.78 1.96
CA LEU A 87 -21.88 8.93 3.33
C LEU A 87 -23.40 8.91 3.40
N LEU A 88 -24.07 9.57 2.46
CA LEU A 88 -25.52 9.55 2.36
C LEU A 88 -26.04 8.14 2.07
N TRP A 89 -25.35 7.40 1.21
CA TRP A 89 -25.67 6.00 0.91
C TRP A 89 -25.41 5.07 2.10
N ALA A 90 -24.32 5.30 2.84
CA ALA A 90 -23.99 4.57 4.07
C ALA A 90 -25.02 4.79 5.20
N GLY A 91 -25.59 6.00 5.29
CA GLY A 91 -26.68 6.31 6.22
C GLY A 91 -27.97 5.60 5.81
N ASP A 92 -28.42 4.62 6.60
CA ASP A 92 -29.55 3.73 6.32
C ASP A 92 -30.95 4.42 6.24
N GLY A 93 -31.01 5.73 6.09
CA GLY A 93 -32.23 6.54 6.11
C GLY A 93 -33.03 6.59 4.80
N GLY A 94 -32.93 5.56 3.93
CA GLY A 94 -33.70 5.48 2.67
C GLY A 94 -33.43 6.59 1.62
N SER A 95 -32.48 7.49 1.88
CA SER A 95 -32.23 8.69 1.07
C SER A 95 -31.55 8.41 -0.28
N VAL A 96 -31.00 7.21 -0.45
CA VAL A 96 -30.44 6.70 -1.72
C VAL A 96 -31.16 5.40 -2.06
N PRO A 97 -32.32 5.45 -2.73
CA PRO A 97 -33.09 4.25 -3.05
C PRO A 97 -32.37 3.36 -4.06
N ALA A 98 -32.57 2.05 -3.95
CA ALA A 98 -32.14 1.12 -4.98
C ALA A 98 -32.99 1.32 -6.24
N ARG A 99 -32.34 1.45 -7.40
CA ARG A 99 -32.98 1.61 -8.71
C ARG A 99 -32.36 0.63 -9.70
N ALA A 100 -33.19 0.12 -10.62
CA ALA A 100 -32.73 -0.84 -11.63
C ALA A 100 -31.73 -0.22 -12.60
N GLU A 101 -31.95 1.03 -13.02
CA GLU A 101 -31.13 1.70 -14.03
C GLU A 101 -30.61 3.06 -13.54
N PRO A 102 -29.33 3.38 -13.81
CA PRO A 102 -28.80 4.71 -13.60
C PRO A 102 -29.34 5.70 -14.66
N PRO A 103 -29.45 7.00 -14.36
CA PRO A 103 -29.71 8.03 -15.36
C PRO A 103 -28.66 8.00 -16.49
N ASP A 104 -29.03 8.44 -17.69
CA ASP A 104 -28.18 8.39 -18.89
C ASP A 104 -26.76 8.91 -18.66
N TRP A 105 -26.62 10.04 -17.97
CA TRP A 105 -25.31 10.64 -17.69
C TRP A 105 -24.43 9.76 -16.79
N ALA A 106 -25.02 9.02 -15.86
CA ALA A 106 -24.32 8.10 -14.98
C ALA A 106 -24.03 6.78 -15.72
N GLY A 107 -24.99 6.28 -16.51
CA GLY A 107 -24.82 5.11 -17.37
C GLY A 107 -23.69 5.29 -18.40
N GLN A 108 -23.64 6.42 -19.10
CA GLN A 108 -22.58 6.76 -20.05
C GLN A 108 -21.19 6.82 -19.38
N TRP A 109 -21.12 7.41 -18.17
CA TRP A 109 -19.86 7.46 -17.43
C TRP A 109 -19.37 6.06 -17.02
N LEU A 110 -20.28 5.21 -16.52
CA LEU A 110 -20.00 3.83 -16.13
C LEU A 110 -19.59 2.97 -17.34
N ALA A 111 -20.28 3.11 -18.47
CA ALA A 111 -19.96 2.39 -19.70
C ALA A 111 -18.57 2.75 -20.24
N GLY A 112 -18.30 4.06 -20.39
CA GLY A 112 -16.99 4.51 -20.86
C GLY A 112 -15.84 4.14 -19.91
N ARG A 113 -16.12 3.97 -18.61
CA ARG A 113 -15.14 3.44 -17.65
C ARG A 113 -14.87 1.96 -17.88
N ARG A 114 -15.91 1.15 -18.07
CA ARG A 114 -15.77 -0.29 -18.33
C ARG A 114 -14.97 -0.54 -19.62
N GLU A 115 -15.13 0.29 -20.63
CA GLU A 115 -14.31 0.27 -21.85
C GLU A 115 -12.84 0.59 -21.54
N ARG A 116 -12.55 1.70 -20.85
CA ARG A 116 -11.17 2.04 -20.46
C ARG A 116 -10.49 0.94 -19.63
N VAL A 117 -11.19 0.34 -18.67
CA VAL A 117 -10.65 -0.76 -17.86
C VAL A 117 -10.39 -2.00 -18.71
N ARG A 118 -11.20 -2.27 -19.75
CA ARG A 118 -10.95 -3.36 -20.70
C ARG A 118 -9.72 -3.09 -21.57
N ASP A 119 -9.51 -1.84 -21.98
CA ASP A 119 -8.36 -1.42 -22.79
C ASP A 119 -7.07 -1.34 -21.97
N GLU A 120 -7.15 -1.01 -20.67
CA GLU A 120 -6.03 -0.97 -19.72
C GLU A 120 -5.63 -2.34 -19.17
N ARG A 121 -6.30 -3.43 -19.56
CA ARG A 121 -5.90 -4.80 -19.19
C ARG A 121 -4.45 -5.03 -19.60
N PRO A 122 -3.60 -5.63 -18.75
CA PRO A 122 -2.27 -6.04 -19.15
C PRO A 122 -2.41 -7.11 -20.24
N GLY A 123 -2.27 -6.67 -21.50
CA GLY A 123 -2.49 -7.49 -22.69
C GLY A 123 -3.28 -6.81 -23.84
N GLY A 124 -3.87 -5.63 -23.65
CA GLY A 124 -4.84 -5.06 -24.59
C GLY A 124 -4.68 -3.60 -25.02
N GLY A 125 -3.52 -2.96 -24.87
CA GLY A 125 -3.32 -1.59 -25.39
C GLY A 125 -3.05 -1.56 -26.90
N PRO A 126 -3.64 -0.63 -27.68
CA PRO A 126 -3.29 -0.41 -29.08
C PRO A 126 -1.88 0.20 -29.14
N GLY A 127 -0.87 -0.68 -29.22
CA GLY A 127 0.52 -0.31 -29.05
C GLY A 127 1.42 -1.40 -28.47
N ALA A 128 0.89 -2.58 -28.11
CA ALA A 128 1.70 -3.79 -28.09
C ALA A 128 1.93 -4.28 -29.52
N ALA A 129 2.53 -3.44 -30.37
CA ALA A 129 3.37 -4.00 -31.41
C ALA A 129 4.34 -4.92 -30.67
N ALA A 130 4.32 -6.21 -30.97
CA ALA A 130 5.20 -7.21 -30.37
C ALA A 130 6.61 -6.58 -30.34
N ALA A 131 7.03 -6.14 -29.16
CA ALA A 131 8.30 -5.45 -29.03
C ALA A 131 9.33 -6.48 -29.49
N ASP A 132 10.09 -6.15 -30.53
CA ASP A 132 11.11 -7.06 -31.07
C ASP A 132 11.89 -7.66 -29.89
N PRO A 133 11.76 -8.98 -29.65
CA PRO A 133 12.38 -9.64 -28.50
C PRO A 133 13.89 -9.40 -28.45
N GLU A 134 14.52 -9.27 -29.62
CA GLU A 134 15.93 -8.95 -29.75
C GLU A 134 16.24 -7.52 -29.30
N ALA A 135 15.45 -6.54 -29.75
CA ALA A 135 15.58 -5.17 -29.28
C ALA A 135 15.32 -5.02 -27.77
N ALA A 136 14.39 -5.79 -27.20
CA ALA A 136 14.13 -5.84 -25.77
C ALA A 136 15.32 -6.43 -24.99
N ARG A 137 15.89 -7.53 -25.48
CA ARG A 137 17.10 -8.15 -24.91
C ARG A 137 18.28 -7.19 -24.92
N ARG A 138 18.57 -6.57 -26.07
CA ARG A 138 19.66 -5.58 -26.20
C ARG A 138 19.49 -4.36 -25.30
N ARG A 139 18.25 -3.91 -25.06
CA ARG A 139 17.97 -2.83 -24.09
C ARG A 139 18.23 -3.29 -22.65
N ALA A 140 17.88 -4.53 -22.32
CA ALA A 140 18.15 -5.10 -21.01
C ALA A 140 19.66 -5.28 -20.76
N GLU A 141 20.41 -5.74 -21.75
CA GLU A 141 21.88 -5.87 -21.70
C GLU A 141 22.57 -4.52 -21.48
N ARG A 142 22.28 -3.52 -22.32
CA ARG A 142 22.84 -2.16 -22.15
C ARG A 142 22.49 -1.54 -20.80
N ARG A 143 21.30 -1.81 -20.28
CA ARG A 143 20.92 -1.39 -18.92
C ARG A 143 21.77 -2.11 -17.89
N ALA A 144 21.96 -3.41 -18.04
CA ALA A 144 22.76 -4.19 -17.11
C ALA A 144 24.22 -3.72 -17.07
N GLU A 145 24.80 -3.34 -18.21
CA GLU A 145 26.14 -2.72 -18.28
C GLU A 145 26.22 -1.42 -17.49
N ARG A 146 25.24 -0.52 -17.66
CA ARG A 146 25.17 0.76 -16.92
C ARG A 146 25.02 0.54 -15.43
N VAL A 147 24.13 -0.35 -15.02
CA VAL A 147 23.92 -0.69 -13.59
C VAL A 147 25.19 -1.30 -13.01
N THR A 148 25.89 -2.16 -13.75
CA THR A 148 27.16 -2.76 -13.33
C THR A 148 28.23 -1.70 -13.11
N ALA A 149 28.41 -0.77 -14.05
CA ALA A 149 29.36 0.33 -13.89
C ALA A 149 29.03 1.20 -12.66
N GLY A 150 27.74 1.52 -12.45
CA GLY A 150 27.28 2.25 -11.27
C GLY A 150 27.53 1.51 -9.97
N ALA A 151 27.19 0.22 -9.89
CA ALA A 151 27.41 -0.60 -8.69
C ALA A 151 28.89 -0.73 -8.34
N THR A 152 29.78 -0.90 -9.32
CA THR A 152 31.24 -0.93 -9.09
C THR A 152 31.76 0.42 -8.58
N GLU A 153 31.24 1.54 -9.10
CA GLU A 153 31.60 2.86 -8.58
C GLU A 153 31.11 3.04 -7.12
N LEU A 154 29.88 2.62 -6.84
CA LEU A 154 29.29 2.70 -5.51
C LEU A 154 30.07 1.86 -4.49
N GLU A 155 30.46 0.63 -4.86
CA GLU A 155 31.30 -0.23 -4.04
C GLU A 155 32.61 0.46 -3.65
N ARG A 156 33.30 1.09 -4.61
CA ARG A 156 34.53 1.84 -4.34
C ARG A 156 34.28 3.01 -3.38
N ARG A 157 33.20 3.76 -3.58
CA ARG A 157 32.82 4.89 -2.71
C ARG A 157 32.51 4.42 -1.28
N LEU A 158 31.81 3.30 -1.13
CA LEU A 158 31.54 2.69 0.19
C LEU A 158 32.84 2.23 0.86
N ALA A 159 33.77 1.62 0.12
CA ALA A 159 35.07 1.24 0.65
C ALA A 159 35.92 2.44 1.07
N ASP A 160 35.91 3.52 0.27
CA ASP A 160 36.61 4.76 0.58
C ASP A 160 36.03 5.46 1.83
N LEU A 161 34.70 5.46 1.98
CA LEU A 161 34.01 5.93 3.18
C LEU A 161 34.46 5.15 4.44
N LEU A 162 34.49 3.82 4.36
CA LEU A 162 34.92 2.98 5.48
C LEU A 162 36.41 3.17 5.81
N ARG A 163 37.26 3.32 4.79
CA ARG A 163 38.70 3.59 4.97
C ARG A 163 38.95 4.96 5.60
N GLY A 164 38.18 5.97 5.22
CA GLY A 164 38.24 7.32 5.80
C GLY A 164 37.65 7.42 7.21
N GLY A 165 36.89 6.41 7.63
CA GLY A 165 36.19 6.38 8.93
C GLY A 165 34.85 7.11 8.89
N LEU A 166 33.86 6.52 9.57
CA LEU A 166 32.48 7.01 9.54
C LEU A 166 32.30 8.39 10.18
N ALA A 167 33.17 8.79 11.11
CA ALA A 167 33.08 10.08 11.79
C ALA A 167 33.14 11.28 10.82
N ALA A 168 33.88 11.15 9.72
CA ALA A 168 33.96 12.19 8.69
C ALA A 168 32.67 12.32 7.86
N ALA A 169 31.78 11.31 7.88
CA ALA A 169 30.54 11.31 7.12
C ALA A 169 29.55 12.39 7.57
N GLU A 170 29.60 12.80 8.84
CA GLU A 170 28.80 13.92 9.36
C GLU A 170 29.25 15.26 8.77
N GLN A 171 30.55 15.39 8.46
CA GLN A 171 31.15 16.61 7.93
C GLN A 171 31.04 16.71 6.40
N ALA A 172 30.94 15.57 5.70
CA ALA A 172 30.89 15.50 4.23
C ALA A 172 29.65 16.17 3.61
N GLY A 173 28.61 16.44 4.43
CA GLY A 173 27.39 17.13 4.02
C GLY A 173 26.50 16.33 3.06
N TYR A 174 25.27 16.81 2.85
CA TYR A 174 24.26 16.11 2.04
C TYR A 174 24.62 16.07 0.53
N GLY A 175 25.45 17.00 0.06
CA GLY A 175 25.78 17.15 -1.37
C GLY A 175 26.52 15.95 -1.97
N LEU A 176 27.46 15.35 -1.24
CA LEU A 176 28.21 14.17 -1.71
C LEU A 176 27.30 12.95 -1.92
N TRP A 177 26.33 12.78 -1.01
CA TRP A 177 25.34 11.71 -1.08
C TRP A 177 24.39 11.92 -2.26
N GLU A 178 23.93 13.15 -2.50
CA GLU A 178 23.10 13.45 -3.67
C GLU A 178 23.86 13.30 -5.00
N GLU A 179 25.13 13.69 -5.07
CA GLU A 179 25.94 13.44 -6.26
C GLU A 179 26.03 11.94 -6.54
N THR A 180 26.31 11.14 -5.51
CA THR A 180 26.40 9.68 -5.62
C THR A 180 25.05 9.08 -6.03
N ALA A 181 23.94 9.57 -5.45
CA ALA A 181 22.60 9.13 -5.81
C ALA A 181 22.21 9.51 -7.24
N ALA A 182 22.61 10.70 -7.72
CA ALA A 182 22.39 11.13 -9.10
C ALA A 182 23.12 10.19 -10.09
N ARG A 183 24.38 9.83 -9.80
CA ARG A 183 25.12 8.83 -10.60
C ARG A 183 24.41 7.48 -10.65
N MET A 184 23.76 7.05 -9.57
CA MET A 184 22.98 5.80 -9.58
C MET A 184 21.72 5.90 -10.45
N VAL A 185 21.08 7.08 -10.53
CA VAL A 185 19.99 7.32 -11.48
C VAL A 185 20.50 7.25 -12.92
N ASP A 186 21.65 7.87 -13.22
CA ASP A 186 22.28 7.83 -14.54
C ASP A 186 22.69 6.41 -14.96
N ALA A 187 23.15 5.62 -13.98
CA ALA A 187 23.44 4.19 -14.11
C ALA A 187 22.19 3.31 -14.28
N GLN A 188 20.98 3.89 -14.25
CA GLN A 188 19.69 3.18 -14.30
C GLN A 188 19.43 2.24 -13.11
N ALA A 189 19.96 2.60 -11.93
CA ALA A 189 19.76 1.90 -10.66
C ALA A 189 19.02 2.80 -9.63
N PRO A 190 17.76 3.18 -9.88
CA PRO A 190 17.02 4.08 -9.01
C PRO A 190 16.84 3.55 -7.58
N GLY A 191 16.84 2.23 -7.38
CA GLY A 191 16.83 1.60 -6.06
C GLY A 191 18.11 1.92 -5.26
N LEU A 192 19.29 1.80 -5.87
CA LEU A 192 20.55 2.21 -5.23
C LEU A 192 20.57 3.71 -4.95
N ALA A 193 20.05 4.53 -5.88
CA ALA A 193 19.93 5.96 -5.67
C ALA A 193 19.10 6.31 -4.43
N ALA A 194 17.97 5.63 -4.22
CA ALA A 194 17.14 5.82 -3.04
C ALA A 194 17.90 5.43 -1.75
N ARG A 195 18.57 4.28 -1.74
CA ARG A 195 19.37 3.83 -0.58
C ARG A 195 20.53 4.77 -0.25
N VAL A 196 21.23 5.30 -1.25
CA VAL A 196 22.30 6.28 -1.03
C VAL A 196 21.77 7.56 -0.39
N ARG A 197 20.58 8.04 -0.79
CA ARG A 197 19.93 9.19 -0.11
C ARG A 197 19.57 8.87 1.33
N GLU A 198 19.08 7.66 1.60
CA GLU A 198 18.82 7.21 2.96
C GLU A 198 20.09 7.22 3.80
N LEU A 199 21.23 6.73 3.29
CA LEU A 199 22.53 6.82 3.96
C LEU A 199 22.89 8.27 4.34
N GLY A 200 22.68 9.22 3.43
CA GLY A 200 22.95 10.63 3.67
C GLY A 200 22.08 11.27 4.77
N SER A 201 20.95 10.67 5.11
CA SER A 201 20.08 11.14 6.20
C SER A 201 20.49 10.62 7.59
N ILE A 202 21.26 9.54 7.65
CA ILE A 202 21.58 8.83 8.91
C ILE A 202 22.45 9.66 9.86
N PRO A 203 23.48 10.41 9.44
CA PRO A 203 24.30 11.20 10.37
C PRO A 203 23.47 12.18 11.21
N ALA A 204 22.38 12.73 10.65
CA ALA A 204 21.46 13.63 11.36
C ALA A 204 20.41 12.91 12.24
N SER A 205 20.47 11.59 12.39
CA SER A 205 19.45 10.78 13.11
C SER A 205 19.63 10.73 14.64
N GLY A 206 20.65 11.41 15.17
CA GLY A 206 20.94 11.46 16.60
C GLY A 206 21.87 10.34 17.09
N ALA A 207 21.90 10.09 18.40
CA ALA A 207 22.84 9.16 19.02
C ALA A 207 22.81 7.75 18.39
N GLY A 208 24.00 7.13 18.25
CA GLY A 208 24.16 5.81 17.64
C GLY A 208 24.11 5.80 16.10
N TRP A 209 24.14 6.97 15.45
CA TRP A 209 24.16 7.05 13.99
C TRP A 209 25.34 6.34 13.31
N PRO A 210 26.57 6.26 13.87
CA PRO A 210 27.67 5.58 13.16
C PRO A 210 27.41 4.10 12.97
N ALA A 211 26.86 3.43 13.98
CA ALA A 211 26.46 2.02 13.90
C ALA A 211 25.35 1.82 12.86
N ARG A 212 24.31 2.66 12.89
CA ARG A 212 23.23 2.62 11.90
C ARG A 212 23.74 2.86 10.48
N LEU A 213 24.66 3.81 10.29
CA LEU A 213 25.25 4.10 8.98
C LEU A 213 26.02 2.88 8.47
N LEU A 214 26.80 2.23 9.34
CA LEU A 214 27.53 1.01 8.98
C LEU A 214 26.59 -0.13 8.56
N GLU A 215 25.53 -0.37 9.33
CA GLU A 215 24.51 -1.40 9.03
C GLU A 215 23.87 -1.15 7.66
N GLU A 216 23.44 0.09 7.39
CA GLU A 216 22.79 0.43 6.13
C GLU A 216 23.80 0.41 4.96
N CYS A 217 25.06 0.82 5.17
CA CYS A 217 26.15 0.66 4.19
C CYS A 217 26.40 -0.82 3.87
N ALA A 218 26.38 -1.71 4.87
CA ALA A 218 26.54 -3.14 4.67
C ALA A 218 25.39 -3.73 3.84
N LEU A 219 24.15 -3.29 4.07
CA LEU A 219 23.00 -3.70 3.25
C LEU A 219 23.09 -3.20 1.80
N VAL A 220 23.56 -1.97 1.58
CA VAL A 220 23.81 -1.45 0.22
C VAL A 220 24.92 -2.23 -0.46
N HIS A 221 26.04 -2.46 0.22
CA HIS A 221 27.14 -3.28 -0.31
C HIS A 221 26.67 -4.70 -0.64
N LEU A 222 25.85 -5.32 0.21
CA LEU A 222 25.27 -6.64 -0.08
C LEU A 222 24.43 -6.62 -1.36
N LEU A 223 23.66 -5.55 -1.60
CA LEU A 223 22.86 -5.39 -2.82
C LEU A 223 23.74 -5.22 -4.07
N ASP A 224 24.80 -4.42 -3.96
CA ASP A 224 25.79 -4.27 -5.03
C ASP A 224 26.45 -5.62 -5.37
N GLN A 225 26.90 -6.37 -4.36
CA GLN A 225 27.47 -7.71 -4.57
C GLN A 225 26.45 -8.68 -5.17
N GLY A 226 25.19 -8.61 -4.74
CA GLY A 226 24.10 -9.38 -5.33
C GLY A 226 23.92 -9.11 -6.82
N TRP A 227 24.08 -7.86 -7.25
CA TRP A 227 24.01 -7.48 -8.67
C TRP A 227 25.26 -7.92 -9.46
N LEU A 228 26.45 -7.65 -8.92
CA LEU A 228 27.72 -7.97 -9.57
C LEU A 228 27.92 -9.48 -9.73
N ARG A 229 27.35 -10.28 -8.83
CA ARG A 229 27.43 -11.76 -8.82
C ARG A 229 26.10 -12.42 -9.20
N ARG A 230 25.17 -11.69 -9.82
CA ARG A 230 23.80 -12.15 -10.10
C ARG A 230 23.74 -13.47 -10.86
N ASP A 231 24.72 -13.74 -11.72
CA ASP A 231 24.77 -14.95 -12.55
C ASP A 231 25.09 -16.22 -11.72
N LEU A 232 25.53 -16.06 -10.47
CA LEU A 232 25.75 -17.14 -9.50
C LEU A 232 24.56 -17.35 -8.56
N LEU A 233 23.54 -16.47 -8.60
CA LEU A 233 22.41 -16.53 -7.69
C LEU A 233 21.31 -17.44 -8.24
N PRO A 234 20.55 -18.14 -7.38
CA PRO A 234 19.30 -18.74 -7.77
C PRO A 234 18.36 -17.68 -8.39
N GLU A 235 17.68 -18.02 -9.48
CA GLU A 235 16.83 -17.06 -10.22
C GLU A 235 15.82 -16.29 -9.34
N PRO A 236 15.17 -16.90 -8.32
CA PRO A 236 14.30 -16.14 -7.41
C PRO A 236 15.03 -15.02 -6.65
N LEU A 237 16.28 -15.24 -6.21
CA LEU A 237 17.07 -14.23 -5.52
C LEU A 237 17.62 -13.19 -6.51
N ALA A 238 18.02 -13.61 -7.72
CA ALA A 238 18.41 -12.68 -8.79
C ALA A 238 17.25 -11.75 -9.21
N ALA A 239 16.02 -12.26 -9.23
CA ALA A 239 14.81 -11.45 -9.41
C ALA A 239 14.58 -10.46 -8.25
N THR A 240 14.78 -10.89 -7.01
CA THR A 240 14.73 -9.99 -5.84
C THR A 240 15.75 -8.86 -5.96
N VAL A 241 17.01 -9.17 -6.29
CA VAL A 241 18.06 -8.16 -6.52
C VAL A 241 17.62 -7.16 -7.60
N ARG A 242 17.13 -7.64 -8.75
CA ARG A 242 16.62 -6.77 -9.81
C ARG A 242 15.51 -5.84 -9.34
N SER A 243 14.55 -6.38 -8.58
CA SER A 243 13.46 -5.59 -8.01
C SER A 243 13.95 -4.52 -7.04
N ARG A 244 14.92 -4.86 -6.17
CA ARG A 244 15.52 -3.94 -5.18
C ARG A 244 16.35 -2.82 -5.84
N LEU A 245 16.94 -3.08 -7.00
CA LEU A 245 17.60 -2.06 -7.84
C LEU A 245 16.60 -1.12 -8.54
N GLY A 246 15.30 -1.44 -8.51
CA GLY A 246 14.25 -0.70 -9.19
C GLY A 246 14.14 -1.01 -10.68
N LEU A 247 14.59 -2.19 -11.11
CA LEU A 247 14.42 -2.65 -12.50
C LEU A 247 12.95 -3.08 -12.70
N PRO A 248 12.29 -2.61 -13.78
CA PRO A 248 10.90 -2.99 -14.04
C PRO A 248 10.82 -4.47 -14.42
N ALA A 249 9.88 -5.18 -13.78
CA ALA A 249 9.51 -6.55 -14.13
C ALA A 249 7.97 -6.64 -14.20
N PRO A 250 7.40 -7.33 -15.21
CA PRO A 250 5.97 -7.58 -15.25
C PRO A 250 5.58 -8.58 -14.15
N ALA A 251 4.33 -8.49 -13.68
CA ALA A 251 3.72 -9.56 -12.90
C ALA A 251 3.34 -10.69 -13.86
N ASN A 252 4.19 -11.71 -13.95
CA ASN A 252 4.05 -12.85 -14.87
C ASN A 252 3.71 -14.17 -14.16
N GLY A 253 3.47 -14.12 -12.85
CA GLY A 253 2.95 -15.29 -12.12
C GLY A 253 1.53 -15.67 -12.60
N PRO A 254 1.15 -16.95 -12.50
CA PRO A 254 -0.18 -17.39 -12.87
C PRO A 254 -1.23 -16.61 -12.07
N PRO A 255 -2.32 -16.16 -12.70
CA PRO A 255 -3.37 -15.43 -12.00
C PRO A 255 -4.02 -16.33 -10.95
N GLU A 256 -4.01 -15.88 -9.70
CA GLU A 256 -4.62 -16.55 -8.56
C GLU A 256 -5.93 -15.83 -8.23
N ARG A 257 -7.07 -16.45 -8.59
CA ARG A 257 -8.39 -15.97 -8.19
C ARG A 257 -8.68 -16.39 -6.75
N ASP A 258 -9.02 -15.43 -5.90
CA ASP A 258 -9.44 -15.66 -4.53
C ASP A 258 -10.40 -14.54 -4.09
N ARG A 259 -11.00 -14.71 -2.91
CA ARG A 259 -11.70 -13.66 -2.19
C ARG A 259 -10.73 -13.00 -1.22
N TRP A 260 -10.23 -11.83 -1.61
CA TRP A 260 -9.18 -11.09 -0.93
C TRP A 260 -9.75 -10.10 0.09
N LEU A 261 -9.66 -10.39 1.38
CA LEU A 261 -9.98 -9.46 2.46
C LEU A 261 -8.94 -8.33 2.51
N VAL A 262 -9.40 -7.08 2.46
CA VAL A 262 -8.57 -5.89 2.62
C VAL A 262 -8.23 -5.70 4.10
N LEU A 263 -7.00 -6.05 4.46
CA LEU A 263 -6.50 -6.00 5.83
C LEU A 263 -6.12 -4.58 6.24
N ALA A 264 -5.41 -3.84 5.39
CA ALA A 264 -5.00 -2.47 5.70
C ALA A 264 -4.81 -1.66 4.41
N ARG A 265 -4.94 -0.34 4.55
CA ARG A 265 -4.62 0.62 3.49
C ARG A 265 -4.01 1.88 4.10
N TYR A 266 -2.83 2.27 3.61
CA TYR A 266 -2.20 3.53 4.00
C TYR A 266 -1.35 4.09 2.88
N ASP A 267 -1.14 5.40 2.92
CA ASP A 267 -0.38 6.14 1.93
C ASP A 267 0.95 6.58 2.54
N THR A 268 2.02 6.43 1.76
CA THR A 268 3.35 6.99 2.03
C THR A 268 3.65 7.99 0.92
N ALA A 269 4.03 9.22 1.29
CA ALA A 269 4.34 10.26 0.32
C ALA A 269 5.83 10.59 0.35
N ASP A 270 6.43 10.72 -0.83
CA ASP A 270 7.70 11.39 -1.05
C ASP A 270 7.48 12.72 -1.80
N ALA A 271 8.56 13.45 -2.12
CA ALA A 271 8.46 14.77 -2.76
C ALA A 271 7.75 14.77 -4.13
N LYS A 272 7.66 13.63 -4.83
CA LYS A 272 7.15 13.54 -6.20
C LYS A 272 5.97 12.56 -6.36
N LEU A 273 5.84 11.60 -5.45
CA LEU A 273 5.00 10.42 -5.58
C LEU A 273 4.32 10.07 -4.25
N THR A 274 3.01 9.89 -4.30
CA THR A 274 2.26 9.23 -3.23
C THR A 274 2.09 7.76 -3.59
N THR A 275 2.54 6.86 -2.72
CA THR A 275 2.35 5.42 -2.87
C THR A 275 1.33 4.93 -1.85
N ARG A 276 0.26 4.31 -2.34
CA ARG A 276 -0.72 3.60 -1.53
C ARG A 276 -0.35 2.13 -1.43
N ARG A 277 -0.32 1.62 -0.21
CA ARG A 277 -0.11 0.22 0.12
C ARG A 277 -1.43 -0.39 0.57
N ILE A 278 -1.83 -1.50 -0.04
CA ILE A 278 -3.05 -2.23 0.30
C ILE A 278 -2.68 -3.68 0.59
N TRP A 279 -2.85 -4.10 1.83
CA TRP A 279 -2.62 -5.46 2.26
C TRP A 279 -3.90 -6.27 2.11
N LEU A 280 -3.78 -7.45 1.50
CA LEU A 280 -4.87 -8.36 1.19
C LEU A 280 -4.60 -9.74 1.78
N TYR A 281 -5.64 -10.43 2.22
CA TYR A 281 -5.60 -11.83 2.65
C TYR A 281 -6.56 -12.68 1.84
N GLY A 282 -6.06 -13.73 1.18
CA GLY A 282 -6.85 -14.66 0.41
C GLY A 282 -7.54 -15.68 1.31
N ALA A 283 -8.86 -15.75 1.23
CA ALA A 283 -9.66 -16.63 2.08
C ALA A 283 -9.43 -18.12 1.80
N ALA A 284 -9.24 -18.50 0.52
CA ALA A 284 -8.99 -19.87 0.12
C ALA A 284 -7.49 -20.22 0.08
N SER A 285 -6.66 -19.29 -0.37
CA SER A 285 -5.21 -19.49 -0.52
C SER A 285 -4.44 -19.36 0.80
N HIS A 286 -5.03 -18.71 1.81
CA HIS A 286 -4.36 -18.33 3.06
C HIS A 286 -3.08 -17.49 2.82
N ARG A 287 -3.03 -16.76 1.71
CA ARG A 287 -1.88 -15.94 1.33
C ARG A 287 -2.13 -14.47 1.61
N ILE A 288 -1.08 -13.78 2.07
CA ILE A 288 -1.07 -12.33 2.15
C ILE A 288 -0.42 -11.75 0.89
N ARG A 289 -1.04 -10.73 0.31
CA ARG A 289 -0.55 -10.00 -0.87
C ARG A 289 -0.56 -8.49 -0.63
N LEU A 290 0.32 -7.79 -1.33
CA LEU A 290 0.45 -6.35 -1.31
C LEU A 290 0.15 -5.78 -2.70
N LEU A 291 -0.86 -4.92 -2.80
CA LEU A 291 -1.07 -4.07 -3.96
C LEU A 291 -0.44 -2.71 -3.71
N LEU A 292 0.22 -2.19 -4.75
CA LEU A 292 0.75 -0.83 -4.79
C LEU A 292 -0.03 -0.01 -5.81
N SER A 293 -0.44 1.18 -5.43
CA SER A 293 -1.03 2.18 -6.33
C SER A 293 -0.30 3.49 -6.16
N TYR A 294 -0.12 4.23 -7.25
CA TYR A 294 0.74 5.40 -7.29
C TYR A 294 -0.05 6.62 -7.73
N GLY A 295 0.23 7.76 -7.11
CA GLY A 295 -0.33 9.07 -7.44
C GLY A 295 0.79 10.08 -7.64
N ALA A 296 0.91 10.63 -8.85
CA ALA A 296 1.94 11.61 -9.19
C ALA A 296 1.47 13.05 -8.97
N GLY A 297 2.41 13.96 -8.67
CA GLY A 297 2.14 15.41 -8.63
C GLY A 297 1.12 15.81 -7.56
N GLY A 298 1.18 15.17 -6.39
CA GLY A 298 0.28 15.43 -5.25
C GLY A 298 -1.14 14.88 -5.43
N ARG A 299 -1.39 14.08 -6.47
CA ARG A 299 -2.67 13.37 -6.65
C ARG A 299 -2.72 12.14 -5.76
N ALA A 300 -3.92 11.82 -5.26
CA ALA A 300 -4.14 10.58 -4.53
C ALA A 300 -4.06 9.37 -5.48
N PRO A 301 -3.51 8.23 -5.04
CA PRO A 301 -3.54 6.99 -5.81
C PRO A 301 -4.97 6.54 -6.12
N GLU A 302 -5.17 6.04 -7.34
CA GLU A 302 -6.51 5.74 -7.86
C GLU A 302 -7.16 4.53 -7.19
N LEU A 303 -6.39 3.48 -6.92
CA LEU A 303 -6.94 2.26 -6.32
C LEU A 303 -7.33 2.55 -4.87
N SER A 304 -8.60 2.37 -4.56
CA SER A 304 -9.12 2.67 -3.22
C SER A 304 -9.98 1.52 -2.72
N LEU A 305 -9.39 0.58 -1.99
CA LEU A 305 -10.13 -0.56 -1.44
C LEU A 305 -10.35 -0.33 0.06
N PRO A 306 -11.60 -0.20 0.55
CA PRO A 306 -11.88 -0.03 1.97
C PRO A 306 -11.45 -1.24 2.81
N VAL A 307 -10.89 -0.97 3.99
CA VAL A 307 -10.51 -2.02 4.96
C VAL A 307 -11.76 -2.74 5.47
N GLY A 308 -11.65 -4.06 5.66
CA GLY A 308 -12.75 -4.92 6.10
C GLY A 308 -13.68 -5.42 4.98
N LEU A 309 -13.50 -4.95 3.74
CA LEU A 309 -14.18 -5.50 2.58
C LEU A 309 -13.35 -6.60 1.92
N ALA A 310 -14.02 -7.55 1.29
CA ALA A 310 -13.45 -8.62 0.49
C ALA A 310 -13.68 -8.38 -1.01
N LEU A 311 -12.62 -8.52 -1.78
CA LEU A 311 -12.57 -8.35 -3.23
C LEU A 311 -12.46 -9.73 -3.91
N ASP A 312 -13.42 -10.12 -4.76
CA ASP A 312 -13.28 -11.29 -5.65
C ASP A 312 -12.51 -10.88 -6.90
N ALA A 313 -11.23 -11.27 -6.97
CA ALA A 313 -10.34 -10.88 -8.04
C ALA A 313 -9.18 -11.85 -8.24
N GLU A 314 -8.59 -11.79 -9.43
CA GLU A 314 -7.31 -12.41 -9.76
C GLU A 314 -6.15 -11.52 -9.33
N LEU A 315 -5.14 -12.12 -8.72
CA LEU A 315 -3.85 -11.48 -8.44
C LEU A 315 -2.72 -12.27 -9.12
N SER A 316 -1.82 -11.56 -9.82
CA SER A 316 -0.59 -12.14 -10.37
C SER A 316 0.61 -11.62 -9.60
N VAL A 317 1.46 -12.53 -9.13
CA VAL A 317 2.66 -12.17 -8.34
C VAL A 317 3.79 -11.64 -9.22
N TYR A 318 4.59 -10.73 -8.65
CA TYR A 318 5.85 -10.30 -9.25
C TYR A 318 6.94 -11.36 -9.00
N PRO A 319 7.93 -11.49 -9.90
CA PRO A 319 9.04 -12.41 -9.71
C PRO A 319 9.91 -11.95 -8.52
N GLY A 320 10.47 -12.93 -7.80
CA GLY A 320 11.33 -12.70 -6.64
C GLY A 320 11.04 -13.68 -5.51
N ALA A 321 12.09 -14.06 -4.77
CA ALA A 321 11.96 -14.93 -3.62
C ALA A 321 11.15 -14.23 -2.52
N GLY A 322 10.05 -14.86 -2.07
CA GLY A 322 9.22 -14.34 -0.98
C GLY A 322 8.48 -13.03 -1.28
N GLN A 323 8.35 -12.62 -2.55
CA GLN A 323 7.67 -11.39 -2.92
C GLN A 323 6.17 -11.44 -2.59
N LEU A 324 5.71 -10.44 -1.86
CA LEU A 324 4.30 -10.27 -1.47
C LEU A 324 3.55 -9.40 -2.49
N ARG A 325 4.29 -8.63 -3.30
CA ARG A 325 3.72 -7.71 -4.27
C ARG A 325 2.96 -8.50 -5.34
N ALA A 326 1.76 -8.06 -5.64
CA ALA A 326 0.95 -8.57 -6.74
C ALA A 326 0.41 -7.44 -7.62
N ALA A 327 0.09 -7.77 -8.87
CA ALA A 327 -0.72 -6.96 -9.75
C ALA A 327 -2.17 -7.43 -9.67
N LEU A 328 -3.10 -6.47 -9.66
CA LEU A 328 -4.53 -6.73 -9.67
C LEU A 328 -4.99 -7.02 -11.10
N GLY A 329 -5.53 -8.22 -11.30
CA GLY A 329 -6.11 -8.69 -12.56
C GLY A 329 -7.61 -8.42 -12.65
N GLU A 330 -8.34 -9.36 -13.23
CA GLU A 330 -9.79 -9.26 -13.38
C GLU A 330 -10.50 -9.28 -12.02
N ARG A 331 -11.60 -8.52 -11.92
CA ARG A 331 -12.48 -8.46 -10.75
C ARG A 331 -13.82 -9.03 -11.16
N PHE A 332 -14.34 -9.93 -10.35
CA PHE A 332 -15.56 -10.67 -10.69
C PHE A 332 -16.80 -10.14 -9.97
N ALA A 333 -16.61 -9.32 -8.93
CA ALA A 333 -17.70 -8.69 -8.18
C ALA A 333 -17.25 -7.39 -7.49
N ALA A 334 -18.22 -6.55 -7.11
CA ALA A 334 -17.98 -5.43 -6.22
C ALA A 334 -17.51 -5.90 -4.82
N PRO A 335 -16.62 -5.14 -4.14
CA PRO A 335 -16.22 -5.44 -2.78
C PRO A 335 -17.42 -5.54 -1.84
N ALA A 336 -17.51 -6.64 -1.11
CA ALA A 336 -18.55 -6.90 -0.12
C ALA A 336 -17.92 -7.10 1.26
N PRO A 337 -18.64 -6.86 2.37
CA PRO A 337 -18.13 -7.15 3.70
C PRO A 337 -17.54 -8.55 3.78
N ALA A 338 -16.37 -8.63 4.37
CA ALA A 338 -15.69 -9.90 4.56
C ALA A 338 -16.34 -10.72 5.68
N GLY A 339 -16.02 -12.02 5.71
CA GLY A 339 -16.33 -12.91 6.82
C GLY A 339 -15.44 -12.65 8.04
N PRO A 340 -15.18 -13.67 8.88
CA PRO A 340 -14.42 -13.48 10.11
C PRO A 340 -12.97 -13.01 9.87
N CYS A 341 -12.37 -12.46 10.92
CA CYS A 341 -10.95 -12.10 10.95
C CYS A 341 -10.08 -13.28 10.50
N PRO A 342 -8.99 -13.06 9.73
CA PRO A 342 -8.07 -14.14 9.38
C PRO A 342 -7.49 -14.82 10.62
N PRO A 343 -7.17 -16.13 10.54
CA PRO A 343 -6.42 -16.80 11.59
C PRO A 343 -5.08 -16.09 11.82
N GLY A 344 -4.72 -15.89 13.08
CA GLY A 344 -3.48 -15.24 13.45
C GLY A 344 -2.39 -16.23 13.83
N VAL A 345 -1.32 -15.65 14.39
CA VAL A 345 -0.18 -16.35 14.96
C VAL A 345 0.24 -15.68 16.25
N THR A 346 1.03 -16.41 17.04
CA THR A 346 1.70 -15.88 18.22
C THR A 346 2.76 -14.85 17.84
N THR A 347 3.19 -14.06 18.84
CA THR A 347 4.29 -13.10 18.64
C THR A 347 5.61 -13.77 18.24
N ALA A 348 5.92 -14.93 18.83
CA ALA A 348 7.11 -15.72 18.53
C ALA A 348 7.11 -16.24 17.09
N GLU A 349 5.98 -16.76 16.60
CA GLU A 349 5.84 -17.22 15.23
C GLU A 349 5.97 -16.07 14.22
N ALA A 350 5.48 -14.87 14.54
CA ALA A 350 5.66 -13.70 13.68
C ALA A 350 7.15 -13.35 13.50
N VAL A 351 7.95 -13.41 14.57
CA VAL A 351 9.40 -13.20 14.51
C VAL A 351 10.09 -14.34 13.75
N ALA A 352 9.67 -15.59 13.96
CA ALA A 352 10.20 -16.73 13.22
C ALA A 352 9.91 -16.64 11.71
N ARG A 353 8.73 -16.15 11.33
CA ARG A 353 8.37 -15.85 9.94
C ARG A 353 9.25 -14.76 9.35
N TYR A 354 9.53 -13.69 10.10
CA TYR A 354 10.47 -12.66 9.68
C TYR A 354 11.88 -13.23 9.44
N GLY A 355 12.41 -13.99 10.40
CA GLY A 355 13.73 -14.63 10.27
C GLY A 355 13.82 -15.62 9.10
N THR A 356 12.73 -16.34 8.81
CA THR A 356 12.65 -17.22 7.64
C THR A 356 12.64 -16.43 6.33
N ALA A 357 11.88 -15.34 6.27
CA ALA A 357 11.79 -14.50 5.08
C ALA A 357 13.13 -13.81 4.73
N LEU A 358 13.95 -13.46 5.73
CA LEU A 358 15.29 -12.91 5.52
C LEU A 358 16.23 -13.86 4.75
N ARG A 359 15.99 -15.17 4.78
CA ARG A 359 16.76 -16.14 3.98
C ARG A 359 16.47 -16.02 2.48
N ALA A 360 15.27 -15.55 2.13
CA ALA A 360 14.83 -15.34 0.76
C ALA A 360 15.13 -13.93 0.26
N ASP A 361 14.99 -12.93 1.13
CA ASP A 361 15.27 -11.52 0.85
C ASP A 361 15.98 -10.87 2.04
N PRO A 362 17.33 -10.78 2.00
CA PRO A 362 18.12 -10.19 3.09
C PRO A 362 17.85 -8.72 3.36
N TRP A 363 17.23 -7.99 2.42
CA TRP A 363 16.90 -6.57 2.54
C TRP A 363 15.47 -6.33 3.02
N LEU A 364 14.79 -7.37 3.49
CA LEU A 364 13.42 -7.27 3.97
C LEU A 364 13.37 -6.58 5.34
N GLU A 365 12.69 -5.44 5.40
CA GLU A 365 12.53 -4.69 6.64
C GLU A 365 11.48 -5.31 7.57
N SER A 366 10.44 -5.91 6.99
CA SER A 366 9.31 -6.50 7.72
C SER A 366 8.53 -7.51 6.89
N VAL A 367 7.78 -8.37 7.57
CA VAL A 367 6.77 -9.29 7.00
C VAL A 367 5.38 -8.94 7.55
N PRO A 368 4.30 -9.15 6.77
CA PRO A 368 2.96 -9.04 7.29
C PRO A 368 2.67 -10.18 8.28
N ALA A 369 2.02 -9.85 9.39
CA ALA A 369 1.55 -10.82 10.36
C ALA A 369 0.20 -10.39 10.94
N VAL A 370 -0.68 -11.38 11.14
CA VAL A 370 -1.89 -11.24 11.96
C VAL A 370 -1.53 -11.85 13.31
N LEU A 371 -1.38 -11.03 14.34
CA LEU A 371 -1.15 -11.48 15.70
C LEU A 371 -2.50 -11.77 16.35
N GLU A 372 -2.68 -12.96 16.89
CA GLU A 372 -3.91 -13.34 17.59
C GLU A 372 -3.73 -13.14 19.10
N ARG A 373 -4.81 -12.72 19.76
CA ARG A 373 -4.89 -12.60 21.23
C ARG A 373 -3.70 -11.87 21.84
N VAL A 374 -3.38 -10.69 21.33
CA VAL A 374 -2.33 -9.82 21.90
C VAL A 374 -2.94 -8.67 22.71
N VAL A 375 -2.27 -8.28 23.79
CA VAL A 375 -2.66 -7.15 24.65
C VAL A 375 -1.64 -6.03 24.49
N PRO A 376 -2.06 -4.81 24.11
CA PRO A 376 -1.18 -3.64 24.12
C PRO A 376 -0.87 -3.25 25.57
N VAL A 377 0.40 -3.37 25.97
CA VAL A 377 0.86 -3.07 27.33
C VAL A 377 1.99 -2.04 27.31
N PRO A 378 2.06 -1.14 28.32
CA PRO A 378 3.19 -0.24 28.47
C PRO A 378 4.45 -1.01 28.90
N ASP A 379 5.60 -0.59 28.38
CA ASP A 379 6.93 -1.09 28.75
C ASP A 379 7.84 0.12 29.05
N ALA A 380 7.88 0.55 30.31
CA ALA A 380 8.46 1.83 30.72
C ALA A 380 7.94 3.00 29.86
N GLU A 381 8.80 3.65 29.07
CA GLU A 381 8.42 4.73 28.13
C GLU A 381 8.01 4.23 26.73
N ARG A 382 7.84 2.91 26.58
CA ARG A 382 7.52 2.24 25.32
C ARG A 382 6.19 1.51 25.42
N TRP A 383 5.77 0.96 24.29
CA TRP A 383 4.57 0.17 24.15
C TRP A 383 4.93 -1.11 23.41
N GLN A 384 4.30 -2.21 23.78
CA GLN A 384 4.49 -3.52 23.17
C GLN A 384 3.15 -4.24 23.03
N LEU A 385 3.11 -5.24 22.16
CA LEU A 385 2.02 -6.21 22.06
C LEU A 385 2.46 -7.49 22.75
N ALA A 386 1.94 -7.75 23.94
CA ALA A 386 2.19 -8.96 24.69
C ALA A 386 1.23 -10.07 24.23
N ASP A 387 1.75 -11.26 24.04
CA ASP A 387 0.95 -12.46 23.79
C ASP A 387 0.13 -12.78 25.06
N ALA A 388 -1.18 -12.99 24.93
CA ALA A 388 -2.02 -13.25 26.11
C ALA A 388 -1.79 -14.65 26.69
N ASP A 389 -1.31 -15.59 25.87
CA ASP A 389 -1.19 -17.00 26.22
C ASP A 389 0.29 -17.44 26.37
N ALA A 390 1.26 -16.56 26.09
CA ALA A 390 2.69 -16.84 26.16
C ALA A 390 3.51 -15.68 26.77
N ASP A 391 4.67 -15.99 27.36
CA ASP A 391 5.58 -15.00 27.94
C ASP A 391 6.47 -14.35 26.86
N SER A 392 5.83 -13.65 25.93
CA SER A 392 6.51 -13.01 24.79
C SER A 392 5.78 -11.74 24.37
N ALA A 393 6.54 -10.74 23.95
CA ALA A 393 6.00 -9.46 23.50
C ALA A 393 6.79 -8.87 22.34
N LEU A 394 6.12 -8.11 21.46
CA LEU A 394 6.76 -7.37 20.37
C LEU A 394 6.72 -5.87 20.65
N PRO A 395 7.88 -5.18 20.66
CA PRO A 395 7.90 -3.74 20.85
C PRO A 395 7.22 -3.05 19.66
N LEU A 396 6.44 -2.00 19.93
CA LEU A 396 5.86 -1.16 18.88
C LEU A 396 6.93 -0.26 18.28
N THR A 397 6.91 -0.14 16.95
CA THR A 397 7.83 0.76 16.24
C THR A 397 7.66 2.21 16.67
N ARG A 398 8.71 3.02 16.54
CA ARG A 398 8.65 4.46 16.85
C ARG A 398 7.53 5.17 16.07
N SER A 399 7.37 4.82 14.80
CA SER A 399 6.34 5.39 13.93
C SER A 399 4.93 5.02 14.39
N ALA A 400 4.70 3.78 14.83
CA ALA A 400 3.43 3.36 15.41
C ALA A 400 3.10 4.16 16.68
N ARG A 401 4.07 4.34 17.57
CA ARG A 401 3.90 5.10 18.83
C ARG A 401 3.58 6.58 18.61
N SER A 402 4.06 7.17 17.52
CA SER A 402 3.77 8.58 17.18
C SER A 402 2.41 8.80 16.50
N ARG A 403 1.68 7.74 16.14
CA ARG A 403 0.42 7.83 15.40
C ARG A 403 -0.80 7.78 16.33
N PRO A 404 -1.91 8.46 15.97
CA PRO A 404 -3.17 8.36 16.71
C PRO A 404 -3.74 6.94 16.80
N GLY A 405 -3.33 6.04 15.90
CA GLY A 405 -3.73 4.64 15.89
C GLY A 405 -3.45 3.89 17.17
N LEU A 406 -2.38 4.23 17.91
CA LEU A 406 -2.09 3.62 19.20
C LEU A 406 -3.24 3.79 20.18
N TRP A 407 -3.81 5.00 20.28
CA TRP A 407 -4.92 5.28 21.19
C TRP A 407 -6.19 4.54 20.80
N ARG A 408 -6.42 4.32 19.50
CA ARG A 408 -7.54 3.50 19.01
C ARG A 408 -7.36 2.04 19.39
N LEU A 409 -6.15 1.51 19.24
CA LEU A 409 -5.82 0.14 19.62
C LEU A 409 -6.02 -0.07 21.12
N LEU A 410 -5.57 0.88 21.96
CA LEU A 410 -5.78 0.83 23.41
C LEU A 410 -7.26 0.88 23.79
N ALA A 411 -8.03 1.77 23.16
CA ALA A 411 -9.47 1.87 23.39
C ALA A 411 -10.23 0.62 22.94
N LEU A 412 -9.82 0.00 21.83
CA LEU A 412 -10.41 -1.23 21.33
C LEU A 412 -10.11 -2.42 22.25
N SER A 413 -8.87 -2.51 22.75
CA SER A 413 -8.47 -3.57 23.66
C SER A 413 -9.15 -3.43 25.02
N GLY A 414 -9.16 -2.23 25.60
CA GLY A 414 -9.66 -2.03 26.97
C GLY A 414 -8.94 -2.87 28.02
N GLY A 415 -7.75 -3.41 27.70
CA GLY A 415 -7.02 -4.38 28.53
C GLY A 415 -7.30 -5.85 28.20
N ALA A 416 -8.27 -6.15 27.32
CA ALA A 416 -8.54 -7.49 26.81
C ALA A 416 -7.70 -7.82 25.56
N PRO A 417 -7.47 -9.11 25.26
CA PRO A 417 -6.79 -9.54 24.05
C PRO A 417 -7.49 -9.05 22.77
N VAL A 418 -6.71 -8.70 21.76
CA VAL A 418 -7.21 -8.29 20.43
C VAL A 418 -6.44 -9.01 19.33
N THR A 419 -7.04 -9.13 18.15
CA THR A 419 -6.33 -9.59 16.96
C THR A 419 -5.82 -8.38 16.19
N VAL A 420 -4.55 -8.38 15.79
CA VAL A 420 -3.89 -7.22 15.18
C VAL A 420 -3.15 -7.62 13.91
N PHE A 421 -3.53 -7.05 12.79
CA PHE A 421 -2.74 -7.10 11.57
C PHE A 421 -1.71 -5.98 11.52
N GLY A 422 -0.48 -6.30 11.15
CA GLY A 422 0.59 -5.33 11.02
C GLY A 422 1.84 -5.88 10.33
N GLU A 423 2.88 -5.07 10.34
CA GLU A 423 4.20 -5.39 9.78
C GLU A 423 5.17 -5.71 10.93
N CYS A 424 5.70 -6.94 10.97
CA CYS A 424 6.68 -7.43 11.95
C CYS A 424 8.08 -7.40 11.33
N GLY A 425 9.02 -6.70 11.96
CA GLY A 425 10.39 -6.59 11.46
C GLY A 425 11.42 -6.34 12.56
N HIS A 426 12.67 -6.11 12.17
CA HIS A 426 13.78 -5.91 13.11
C HIS A 426 13.61 -4.69 14.04
N ARG A 427 12.79 -3.71 13.66
CA ARG A 427 12.49 -2.51 14.48
C ARG A 427 11.29 -2.70 15.42
N GLY A 428 10.66 -3.86 15.40
CA GLY A 428 9.43 -4.17 16.13
C GLY A 428 8.22 -4.34 15.22
N PHE A 429 7.04 -4.19 15.81
CA PHE A 429 5.75 -4.39 15.14
C PHE A 429 5.06 -3.05 14.86
N THR A 430 4.56 -2.88 13.63
CA THR A 430 3.74 -1.73 13.23
C THR A 430 2.30 -2.19 13.05
N PRO A 431 1.41 -1.94 14.02
CA PRO A 431 0.00 -2.30 13.93
C PRO A 431 -0.71 -1.43 12.90
N LEU A 432 -1.49 -2.05 12.02
CA LEU A 432 -2.19 -1.38 10.91
C LEU A 432 -3.70 -1.48 11.02
N THR A 433 -4.21 -2.63 11.49
CA THR A 433 -5.65 -2.88 11.69
C THR A 433 -5.84 -3.81 12.88
N ALA A 434 -6.89 -3.60 13.66
CA ALA A 434 -7.21 -4.46 14.79
C ALA A 434 -8.69 -4.88 14.81
N TRP A 435 -8.95 -5.99 15.48
CA TRP A 435 -10.28 -6.55 15.72
C TRP A 435 -10.45 -6.85 17.22
N PRO A 436 -11.65 -6.62 17.78
CA PRO A 436 -11.94 -6.97 19.17
C PRO A 436 -11.96 -8.50 19.37
N GLU A 437 -11.80 -8.94 20.62
CA GLU A 437 -11.96 -10.35 21.00
C GLU A 437 -13.35 -10.87 20.60
N GLY A 438 -13.43 -12.09 20.07
CA GLY A 438 -14.70 -12.69 19.63
C GLY A 438 -15.19 -12.25 18.24
N GLY A 439 -14.42 -11.40 17.54
CA GLY A 439 -14.73 -10.94 16.18
C GLY A 439 -15.54 -9.65 16.15
N GLY A 440 -15.44 -8.93 15.03
CA GLY A 440 -16.08 -7.63 14.87
C GLY A 440 -15.63 -6.92 13.60
N GLU A 441 -16.02 -5.64 13.46
CA GLU A 441 -15.57 -4.81 12.35
C GLU A 441 -14.06 -4.54 12.47
N ALA A 442 -13.37 -4.57 11.32
CA ALA A 442 -11.96 -4.22 11.24
C ALA A 442 -11.76 -2.73 11.56
N VAL A 443 -10.94 -2.42 12.57
CA VAL A 443 -10.64 -1.04 12.97
C VAL A 443 -9.29 -0.60 12.39
N PRO A 444 -9.26 0.35 11.44
CA PRO A 444 -8.00 0.85 10.88
C PRO A 444 -7.24 1.72 11.89
N LEU A 445 -5.92 1.47 12.01
CA LEU A 445 -5.00 2.16 12.92
C LEU A 445 -4.06 3.13 12.19
N CYS A 446 -4.08 3.16 10.86
CA CYS A 446 -3.23 4.01 10.01
C CYS A 446 -3.91 5.28 9.50
#